data_AF-A0A946DFY6-F1
#
_entry.id   AF-A0A946DFY6-F1
#
_cell.length_a   1.000
_cell.length_b   1.000
_cell.length_c   1.000
_cell.angle_alpha   90.00
_cell.angle_beta   90.00
_cell.angle_gamma   90.00
#
_symmetry.space_group_name_H-M   'P 1'
#
loop_
_entity.id
_entity.type
_entity.pdbx_description
1 polymer ?
#
loop_
_entity_poly.entity_id
_entity_poly.type
_entity_poly.pdbx_seq_one_letter_code
_entity_poly.pdbx_strand_id
1 'polypeptide(L)'
;MITMRTKVAGMDEKWIYVIQSMWVKGQPCSSVLLRTAVTAKGKIMPTENVLTAMNITQWQPEQSSWLKSWIESEEVRPWPPSP
;
A
#
# COMPACT_ATOMS: atom_id res chain seq x y z
N MET A 1 -17.64 -18.29 -7.51
CA MET A 1 -17.09 -17.01 -7.97
C MET A 1 -16.40 -16.34 -6.80
N ILE A 2 -15.17 -15.87 -7.02
CA ILE A 2 -14.41 -15.07 -6.06
C ILE A 2 -14.40 -13.64 -6.59
N THR A 3 -14.68 -12.67 -5.73
CA THR A 3 -14.56 -11.24 -6.05
C THR A 3 -13.44 -10.64 -5.23
N MET A 4 -12.55 -9.92 -5.89
CA MET A 4 -11.50 -9.14 -5.25
C MET A 4 -11.88 -7.67 -5.29
N ARG A 5 -11.76 -7.00 -4.14
CA ARG A 5 -11.96 -5.55 -4.03
C ARG A 5 -10.65 -4.92 -3.59
N THR A 6 -10.15 -3.97 -4.38
CA THR A 6 -8.86 -3.32 -4.15
C THR A 6 -9.06 -1.81 -4.05
N LYS A 7 -8.42 -1.21 -3.05
CA LYS A 7 -8.40 0.23 -2.83
C LYS A 7 -6.97 0.65 -2.48
N VAL A 8 -6.49 1.73 -3.10
CA VAL A 8 -5.32 2.43 -2.57
C VAL A 8 -5.74 3.20 -1.33
N ALA A 9 -5.17 2.80 -0.19
CA ALA A 9 -5.53 3.31 1.13
C ALA A 9 -4.66 4.47 1.59
N GLY A 10 -3.48 4.64 0.99
CA GLY A 10 -2.53 5.68 1.36
C GLY A 10 -1.28 5.63 0.51
N MET A 11 -0.46 6.67 0.65
CA MET A 11 0.92 6.70 0.17
C MET A 11 1.77 7.59 1.09
N ASP A 12 3.06 7.29 1.16
CA ASP A 12 4.08 8.18 1.74
C ASP A 12 5.10 8.56 0.64
N GLU A 13 6.28 9.05 1.01
CA GLU A 13 7.33 9.46 0.06
C GLU A 13 7.79 8.33 -0.88
N LYS A 14 7.68 7.06 -0.47
CA LYS A 14 8.26 5.90 -1.19
C LYS A 14 7.28 4.74 -1.41
N TRP A 15 6.27 4.62 -0.55
CA TRP A 15 5.36 3.47 -0.53
C TRP A 15 3.94 3.87 -0.92
N ILE A 16 3.27 2.95 -1.60
CA ILE A 16 1.84 2.96 -1.90
C ILE A 16 1.20 1.81 -1.13
N TYR A 17 0.19 2.12 -0.32
CA TYR A 17 -0.50 1.18 0.55
C TYR A 17 -1.81 0.73 -0.08
N VAL A 18 -1.95 -0.56 -0.33
CA VAL A 18 -3.13 -1.13 -0.97
C VAL A 18 -3.85 -2.05 0.00
N ILE A 19 -5.13 -1.78 0.25
CA ILE A 19 -6.01 -2.72 0.96
C ILE A 19 -6.74 -3.55 -0.09
N GLN A 20 -6.65 -4.86 0.04
CA GLN A 20 -7.35 -5.81 -0.80
C GLN A 20 -8.16 -6.78 0.06
N SER A 21 -9.38 -7.09 -0.38
CA SER A 21 -10.25 -8.09 0.26
C SER A 21 -10.79 -9.09 -0.75
N MET A 22 -10.89 -10.34 -0.32
CA MET A 22 -11.37 -11.46 -1.12
C MET A 22 -12.72 -11.93 -0.58
N TRP A 23 -13.66 -12.14 -1.50
CA TRP A 23 -15.04 -12.46 -1.19
C TRP A 23 -15.47 -13.72 -1.95
N VAL A 24 -16.05 -14.70 -1.26
CA VAL A 24 -16.56 -15.94 -1.87
C VAL A 24 -18.06 -16.01 -1.65
N LYS A 25 -18.83 -16.14 -2.74
CA LYS A 25 -20.31 -16.12 -2.67
C LYS A 25 -20.86 -14.90 -1.90
N GLY A 26 -20.23 -13.75 -2.06
CA GLY A 26 -20.61 -12.50 -1.39
C GLY A 26 -20.22 -12.39 0.09
N GLN A 27 -19.54 -13.38 0.66
CA GLN A 27 -19.06 -13.37 2.04
C GLN A 27 -17.58 -12.97 2.11
N PRO A 28 -17.15 -12.14 3.08
CA PRO A 28 -15.74 -11.78 3.24
C PRO A 28 -14.97 -12.98 3.78
N CYS A 29 -13.84 -13.33 3.15
CA CYS A 29 -13.05 -14.50 3.54
C CYS A 29 -11.63 -14.13 3.97
N SER A 30 -11.05 -13.09 3.38
CA SER A 30 -9.72 -12.60 3.78
C SER A 30 -9.52 -11.15 3.37
N SER A 31 -8.55 -10.51 4.00
CA SER A 31 -8.07 -9.18 3.62
C SER A 31 -6.56 -9.07 3.85
N VAL A 32 -5.93 -8.16 3.11
CA VAL A 32 -4.49 -7.90 3.19
C VAL A 32 -4.23 -6.41 3.03
N LEU A 33 -3.25 -5.91 3.77
CA LEU A 33 -2.60 -4.63 3.52
C LEU A 33 -1.26 -4.91 2.85
N LEU A 34 -1.06 -4.32 1.67
CA LEU A 34 0.15 -4.44 0.88
C LEU A 34 0.91 -3.12 0.95
N ARG A 35 2.17 -3.16 1.43
CA ARG A 35 3.13 -2.07 1.30
C ARG A 35 3.93 -2.27 0.00
N THR A 36 3.66 -1.43 -0.99
CA THR A 36 4.18 -1.60 -2.36
C THR A 36 5.01 -0.39 -2.79
N ALA A 37 5.96 -0.59 -3.69
CA ALA A 37 6.78 0.49 -4.25
C ALA A 37 6.93 0.30 -5.76
N VAL A 38 7.03 1.43 -6.47
CA VAL A 38 7.47 1.44 -7.87
C VAL A 38 8.99 1.53 -7.90
N THR A 39 9.65 0.68 -8.67
CA THR A 39 11.10 0.69 -8.80
C THR A 39 11.53 1.06 -10.21
N ALA A 40 12.66 1.75 -10.32
CA ALA A 40 13.35 2.00 -11.58
C ALA A 40 14.84 1.81 -11.37
N LYS A 41 15.50 1.11 -12.32
CA LYS A 41 16.95 0.83 -12.27
C LYS A 41 17.39 0.21 -10.92
N GLY A 42 16.57 -0.68 -10.36
CA GLY A 42 16.86 -1.39 -9.11
C GLY A 42 16.69 -0.58 -7.83
N LYS A 43 16.12 0.64 -7.88
CA LYS A 43 15.86 1.48 -6.70
C LYS A 43 14.38 1.84 -6.61
N ILE A 44 13.89 2.00 -5.38
CA ILE A 44 12.57 2.55 -5.12
C ILE A 44 12.54 4.00 -5.61
N MET A 45 11.50 4.35 -6.36
CA MET A 45 11.27 5.72 -6.81
C MET A 45 10.41 6.48 -5.81
N PRO A 46 10.61 7.81 -5.66
CA PRO A 46 9.67 8.66 -4.93
C PRO A 46 8.26 8.56 -5.54
N THR A 47 7.25 8.52 -4.69
CA THR A 47 5.84 8.45 -5.13
C THR A 47 5.44 9.67 -5.95
N GLU A 48 6.00 10.84 -5.68
CA GLU A 48 5.81 12.06 -6.48
C GLU A 48 6.17 11.88 -7.96
N ASN A 49 7.25 11.14 -8.25
CA ASN A 49 7.64 10.83 -9.64
C ASN A 49 6.62 9.92 -10.31
N VAL A 50 6.04 8.97 -9.56
CA VAL A 50 4.98 8.09 -10.05
C VAL A 50 3.74 8.89 -10.37
N LEU A 51 3.31 9.80 -9.48
CA LEU A 51 2.17 10.66 -9.71
C LEU A 51 2.37 11.59 -10.92
N THR A 52 3.56 12.19 -11.04
CA THR A 52 3.93 13.03 -12.18
C THR A 52 3.83 12.25 -13.49
N ALA A 53 4.36 11.03 -13.55
CA ALA A 53 4.28 10.17 -14.73
C ALA A 53 2.83 9.77 -15.09
N MET A 54 1.93 9.77 -14.11
CA MET A 54 0.50 9.51 -14.30
C MET A 54 -0.32 10.78 -14.58
N ASN A 55 0.31 11.96 -14.70
CA ASN A 55 -0.36 13.27 -14.78
C ASN A 55 -1.31 13.55 -13.61
N ILE A 56 -0.96 13.09 -12.41
CA ILE A 56 -1.69 13.31 -11.17
C ILE A 56 -0.91 14.34 -10.35
N THR A 57 -1.48 15.52 -10.12
CA THR A 57 -0.78 16.64 -9.47
C THR A 57 -1.03 16.76 -7.98
N GLN A 58 -2.17 16.29 -7.47
CA GLN A 58 -2.58 16.48 -6.07
C GLN A 58 -3.39 15.30 -5.56
N TRP A 59 -2.77 14.12 -5.51
CA TRP A 59 -3.42 12.96 -4.89
C TRP A 59 -2.91 12.74 -3.48
N GLN A 60 -3.78 13.05 -2.53
CA GLN A 60 -3.54 12.84 -1.10
C GLN A 60 -4.68 11.97 -0.56
N PRO A 61 -4.61 10.63 -0.72
CA PRO A 61 -5.61 9.74 -0.16
C PRO A 61 -5.62 9.88 1.37
N GLU A 62 -6.82 10.08 1.93
CA GLU A 62 -6.99 10.13 3.38
C GLU A 62 -6.57 8.80 4.00
N GLN A 63 -5.50 8.83 4.78
CA GLN A 63 -5.02 7.69 5.52
C GLN A 63 -5.79 7.55 6.83
N SER A 64 -6.45 6.40 7.02
CA SER A 64 -7.12 6.09 8.28
C SER A 64 -6.11 6.00 9.43
N SER A 65 -6.60 6.22 10.66
CA SER A 65 -5.77 6.05 11.87
C SER A 65 -5.12 4.67 11.96
N TRP A 66 -5.86 3.61 11.61
CA TRP A 66 -5.34 2.25 11.56
C TRP A 66 -4.17 2.09 10.58
N LEU A 67 -4.27 2.69 9.38
CA LEU A 67 -3.18 2.62 8.41
C LEU A 67 -1.93 3.32 8.94
N LYS A 68 -2.08 4.51 9.54
CA LYS A 68 -0.96 5.25 10.13
C LYS A 68 -0.25 4.43 11.22
N SER A 69 -1.01 3.85 12.15
CA SER A 69 -0.45 3.00 13.21
C SER A 69 0.24 1.75 12.66
N TRP A 70 -0.27 1.16 11.58
CA TRP A 70 0.41 0.05 10.91
C TRP A 70 1.75 0.48 10.30
N ILE A 71 1.78 1.63 9.61
CA ILE A 71 3.01 2.19 9.02
C ILE A 71 4.07 2.40 10.11
N GLU A 72 3.70 3.05 11.21
CA GLU A 72 4.58 3.26 12.37
C GLU A 72 5.12 1.93 12.93
N SER A 73 4.27 0.91 13.05
CA SER A 73 4.69 -0.42 13.52
C SER A 73 5.66 -1.12 12.56
N GLU A 74 5.53 -0.86 11.26
CA GLU A 74 6.33 -1.50 10.21
C GLU A 74 7.71 -0.84 10.08
N GLU A 75 7.88 0.44 10.49
CA GLU A 75 9.18 1.10 10.56
C GLU A 75 10.13 0.47 11.58
N VAL A 76 9.56 -0.02 12.69
CA VAL A 76 10.32 -0.69 13.76
C VAL A 76 10.36 -2.21 13.60
N ARG A 77 9.88 -2.73 12.46
CA ARG A 77 9.87 -4.17 12.21
C ARG A 77 11.32 -4.70 12.16
N PRO A 78 11.66 -5.74 12.93
CA PRO A 78 12.98 -6.35 12.86
C PRO A 78 13.18 -7.03 11.50
N TRP A 79 14.01 -6.43 10.65
CA TRP A 79 14.37 -6.94 9.33
C TRP A 79 15.82 -6.58 8.96
N PRO A 80 16.60 -7.50 8.35
CA PRO A 80 16.28 -8.90 8.13
C PRO A 80 16.17 -9.66 9.46
N PRO A 81 15.41 -10.77 9.52
CA PRO A 81 15.37 -11.60 10.71
C PRO A 81 16.79 -12.10 11.03
N SER A 82 17.15 -12.08 12.32
CA SER A 82 18.29 -12.87 12.80
C SER A 82 18.01 -14.34 12.50
N PRO A 83 19.01 -15.14 12.10
CA PRO A 83 18.88 -16.60 12.10
C PRO A 83 18.53 -17.14 13.49
#